data_AF-A0A6V7KV94-F1
#
_entry.id   AF-A0A6V7KV94-F1
#
_cell.length_a   1.000
_cell.length_b   1.000
_cell.length_c   1.000
_cell.angle_alpha   90.00
_cell.angle_beta   90.00
_cell.angle_gamma   90.00
#
_symmetry.space_group_name_H-M   'P 1'
#
loop_
_entity.id
_entity.type
_entity.pdbx_description
1 polymer ?
#
loop_
_entity_poly.entity_id
_entity_poly.type
_entity_poly.pdbx_seq_one_letter_code
_entity_poly.pdbx_strand_id
1 'polypeptide(L)' 'DPAGFNPDYSWEASSYLKKYDDKYNLVISVKNMQTGQLNEAQTTRSVADFIDINGVVLPELIEDMVVGLHDSLTSQRKDK' A
#
# COMPACT_ATOMS: atom_id res chain seq x y z
N ASP A 1 15.64 2.32 -16.43
CA ASP A 1 16.54 1.15 -16.52
C ASP A 1 17.07 1.08 -17.96
N PRO A 2 18.38 0.84 -18.19
CA PRO A 2 18.98 0.59 -19.51
C PRO A 2 18.30 -0.50 -20.37
N ALA A 3 17.38 -1.30 -19.83
CA ALA A 3 16.52 -2.21 -20.61
C ALA A 3 15.36 -1.53 -21.37
N GLY A 4 15.12 -0.22 -21.20
CA GLY A 4 14.08 0.52 -21.93
C GLY A 4 12.64 0.13 -21.56
N PHE A 5 12.43 -0.62 -20.48
CA PHE A 5 11.10 -0.96 -19.98
C PHE A 5 10.47 0.28 -19.34
N ASN A 6 9.51 0.89 -20.03
CA ASN A 6 8.67 1.94 -19.48
C ASN A 6 7.34 1.30 -19.07
N PRO A 7 7.17 0.93 -17.79
CA PRO A 7 5.91 0.34 -17.36
C PRO A 7 4.77 1.35 -17.51
N ASP A 8 3.64 0.92 -18.03
CA ASP A 8 2.44 1.76 -18.17
C ASP A 8 1.94 2.29 -16.82
N TYR A 9 2.31 1.63 -15.73
CA TYR A 9 1.93 1.97 -14.36
C TYR A 9 3.14 1.95 -13.43
N SER A 10 3.25 2.99 -12.60
CA SER A 10 4.19 3.06 -11.48
C SER A 10 3.42 2.89 -10.17
N TRP A 11 3.86 1.99 -9.31
CA TRP A 11 3.30 1.79 -7.98
C TRP A 11 4.22 2.38 -6.92
N GLU A 12 3.66 3.02 -5.91
CA GLU A 12 4.37 3.57 -4.77
C GLU A 12 3.66 3.18 -3.47
N ALA A 13 4.42 2.74 -2.48
CA ALA A 13 3.94 2.49 -1.14
C ALA A 13 4.65 3.46 -0.18
N SER A 14 3.87 4.13 0.65
CA SER A 14 4.39 4.98 1.73
C SER A 14 3.67 4.65 3.03
N SER A 15 4.38 4.74 4.15
CA SER A 15 3.78 4.51 5.46
C SER A 15 4.35 5.44 6.51
N TYR A 16 3.56 5.71 7.55
CA TYR A 16 3.96 6.59 8.63
C TYR A 16 3.25 6.28 9.94
N LEU A 17 3.93 6.64 11.04
CA LEU A 17 3.41 6.68 12.40
C LEU A 17 3.56 8.10 12.92
N LYS A 18 2.49 8.65 13.50
CA LYS A 18 2.58 9.94 14.18
C LYS A 18 3.31 9.76 15.50
N LYS A 19 4.01 10.81 15.94
CA LYS A 19 4.68 10.81 17.25
C LYS A 19 3.64 10.60 18.35
N TYR A 20 3.88 9.63 19.24
CA TYR A 20 3.00 9.26 20.35
C TYR A 20 1.62 8.70 19.94
N ASP A 21 1.52 8.17 18.72
CA ASP A 21 0.30 7.54 18.21
C ASP A 21 0.54 6.04 17.99
N ASP A 22 -0.46 5.20 18.24
CA ASP A 22 -0.42 3.75 17.98
C ASP A 22 -0.94 3.41 16.59
N LYS A 23 -1.37 4.40 15.81
CA LYS A 23 -1.98 4.21 14.48
C LYS A 23 -0.94 4.16 13.36
N TYR A 24 -0.71 2.97 12.84
CA TYR A 24 0.03 2.75 11.60
C TYR A 24 -0.82 3.17 10.40
N ASN A 25 -0.25 4.00 9.54
CA ASN A 25 -0.89 4.46 8.30
C ASN A 25 -0.10 3.94 7.12
N LEU A 26 -0.77 3.26 6.20
CA LEU A 26 -0.22 2.76 4.96
C LEU A 26 -1.01 3.33 3.79
N VAL A 27 -0.29 3.84 2.80
CA VAL A 27 -0.83 4.41 1.58
C VAL A 27 -0.18 3.71 0.39
N ILE A 28 -0.99 3.20 -0.53
CA ILE A 28 -0.55 2.65 -1.81
C ILE A 28 -1.13 3.54 -2.91
N SER A 29 -0.28 3.95 -3.84
CA SER A 29 -0.71 4.69 -5.02
C SER A 29 -0.24 4.02 -6.29
N VAL A 30 -1.05 4.17 -7.35
CA VAL A 30 -0.73 3.72 -8.70
C VAL A 30 -0.92 4.87 -9.67
N LYS A 31 0.14 5.18 -10.41
CA LYS A 31 0.17 6.21 -11.42
C LYS A 31 0.23 5.59 -12.81
N ASN A 32 -0.74 5.89 -13.67
CA ASN A 32 -0.61 5.62 -15.10
C ASN A 32 0.41 6.59 -15.69
N MET A 33 1.50 6.07 -16.25
CA MET A 33 2.61 6.89 -16.77
C MET A 33 2.30 7.55 -18.12
N GLN A 34 1.29 7.06 -18.83
CA GLN A 34 0.83 7.65 -20.10
C GLN A 34 -0.18 8.78 -19.87
N THR A 35 -1.17 8.58 -18.99
CA THR A 35 -2.24 9.56 -18.74
C THR A 35 -1.96 10.48 -17.56
N GLY A 36 -0.99 10.13 -16.71
CA GLY A 36 -0.70 10.82 -15.46
C GLY A 36 -1.72 10.57 -14.34
N GLN A 37 -2.77 9.79 -14.59
CA GLN A 37 -3.82 9.50 -13.60
C GLN A 37 -3.23 8.78 -12.38
N LEU A 38 -3.48 9.33 -11.20
CA LEU A 38 -3.08 8.78 -9.91
C LEU A 38 -4.33 8.26 -9.18
N ASN A 39 -4.29 7.01 -8.72
CA ASN A 39 -5.27 6.45 -7.80
C ASN A 39 -4.57 6.02 -6.52
N GLU A 40 -5.22 6.20 -5.38
CA GLU A 40 -4.65 5.94 -4.06
C GLU A 40 -5.66 5.19 -3.18
N ALA A 41 -5.15 4.26 -2.39
CA ALA A 41 -5.88 3.60 -1.32
C ALA A 41 -5.03 3.64 -0.05
N GLN A 42 -5.70 3.86 1.08
CA GLN A 42 -5.03 3.96 2.37
C GLN A 42 -5.77 3.19 3.45
N THR A 43 -5.04 2.81 4.49
CA THR A 43 -5.61 2.22 5.69
C THR A 43 -4.90 2.76 6.93
N THR A 44 -5.66 2.80 8.02
CA THR A 44 -5.16 3.10 9.35
C THR A 44 -5.53 1.93 10.26
N ARG A 45 -4.53 1.40 10.97
CA ARG A 45 -4.66 0.24 11.89
C ARG A 45 -3.84 0.47 13.14
N SER A 46 -4.18 -0.19 14.24
CA SER A 46 -3.31 -0.14 15.41
C SER A 46 -2.05 -0.95 15.10
N VAL A 47 -0.89 -0.53 15.61
CA VAL A 47 0.34 -1.33 15.56
C VAL A 47 0.14 -2.69 16.26
N ALA A 48 -0.74 -2.73 17.27
CA ALA A 48 -1.10 -3.97 17.96
C ALA A 48 -1.78 -5.00 17.05
N ASP A 49 -2.34 -4.58 15.92
CA ASP A 49 -2.96 -5.51 14.95
C ASP A 49 -1.93 -6.37 14.22
N PHE A 50 -0.63 -6.02 14.29
CA PHE A 50 0.46 -6.68 13.55
C PHE A 50 1.52 -7.31 14.44
N ILE A 51 1.36 -7.28 15.77
CA ILE A 51 2.38 -7.72 16.72
C ILE A 51 1.79 -8.78 17.65
N ASP A 52 2.51 -9.89 17.80
CA ASP A 52 2.10 -10.97 18.71
C ASP A 52 2.39 -10.66 20.19
N ILE A 53 1.99 -11.57 21.07
CA ILE A 53 2.19 -11.42 22.53
C ILE A 53 3.68 -11.37 22.94
N ASN A 54 4.59 -11.80 22.06
CA ASN A 54 6.03 -11.81 22.30
C ASN A 54 6.71 -10.53 21.77
N GLY A 55 5.94 -9.61 21.17
CA GLY A 55 6.48 -8.40 20.57
C GLY A 55 7.04 -8.60 19.17
N VAL A 56 6.69 -9.70 18.49
CA VAL A 56 7.15 -10.03 17.13
C VAL A 56 6.15 -9.52 16.11
N VAL A 57 6.64 -8.82 15.09
CA VAL A 57 5.82 -8.41 13.95
C VAL A 57 5.46 -9.63 13.11
N LEU A 58 4.19 -9.76 12.76
CA LEU A 58 3.60 -10.81 11.93
C LEU A 58 3.53 -10.32 10.47
N PRO A 59 4.50 -10.70 9.60
CA PRO A 59 4.57 -10.19 8.23
C PRO A 59 3.34 -10.55 7.40
N GLU A 60 2.73 -11.70 7.65
CA GLU A 60 1.54 -12.18 6.95
C GLU A 60 0.36 -11.22 7.09
N LEU A 61 0.19 -10.60 8.26
CA LEU A 61 -0.89 -9.64 8.50
C LEU A 61 -0.65 -8.31 7.77
N ILE A 62 0.63 -7.96 7.57
CA ILE A 62 1.02 -6.79 6.79
C ILE A 62 0.84 -7.08 5.30
N GLU A 63 1.23 -8.26 4.83
CA GLU A 63 1.06 -8.70 3.45
C GLU A 63 -0.42 -8.75 3.06
N ASP A 64 -1.28 -9.35 3.88
CA ASP A 64 -2.73 -9.40 3.65
C ASP A 64 -3.34 -8.00 3.50
N MET A 65 -2.90 -7.06 4.35
CA MET A 65 -3.33 -5.67 4.29
C MET A 65 -2.87 -4.97 3.00
N VAL A 66 -1.61 -5.17 2.60
CA VAL A 66 -1.04 -4.60 1.37
C VAL A 66 -1.76 -5.14 0.14
N VAL A 67 -2.00 -6.46 0.09
CA VAL A 67 -2.74 -7.13 -0.99
C VAL A 67 -4.17 -6.58 -1.07
N GLY A 68 -4.86 -6.42 0.06
CA GLY A 68 -6.20 -5.84 0.08
C GLY A 68 -6.26 -4.43 -0.50
N LEU A 69 -5.28 -3.57 -0.19
CA LEU A 69 -5.19 -2.22 -0.76
C LEU A 69 -4.86 -2.25 -2.27
N HIS A 70 -3.93 -3.09 -2.68
CA HIS A 70 -3.56 -3.28 -4.07
C HIS A 70 -4.74 -3.78 -4.92
N ASP A 71 -5.49 -4.77 -4.41
CA ASP A 71 -6.63 -5.36 -5.11
C ASP A 71 -7.80 -4.39 -5.21
N SER A 72 -8.00 -3.54 -4.20
CA SER A 72 -8.95 -2.42 -4.27
C SER A 72 -8.63 -1.48 -5.43
N LEU A 73 -7.35 -1.08 -5.58
CA LEU A 73 -6.91 -0.21 -6.66
C LEU A 73 -6.96 -0.88 -8.04
N THR A 74 -6.68 -2.18 -8.10
CA THR A 74 -6.74 -2.94 -9.35
C THR A 74 -8.17 -3.19 -9.79
N SER A 75 -9.10 -3.43 -8.85
CA SER A 75 -10.52 -3.65 -9.15
C SER A 75 -11.18 -2.39 -9.68
N GLN A 76 -10.91 -1.22 -9.07
CA GLN A 76 -11.40 0.08 -9.55
C GLN A 76 -10.98 0.42 -11.00
N ARG A 77 -9.92 -0.22 -11.51
CA ARG A 77 -9.44 -0.05 -12.89
C ARG A 77 -10.12 -0.98 -13.89
N LYS A 78 -10.67 -2.12 -13.46
CA LYS A 78 -11.36 -3.07 -14.34
C LYS A 78 -12.77 -2.60 -14.70
N ASP A 79 -13.37 -1.76 -13.86
CA ASP A 79 -14.72 -1.23 -14.05
C ASP A 79 -14.78 0.03 -14.95
N LYS A 80 -13.77 0.28 -15.80
CA LYS A 80 -13.71 1.43 -16.71
C LYS A 80 -13.31 1.05 -18.13
#